data_AF-A0A8C5D8H3-F1
#
_entry.id   AF-A0A8C5D8H3-F1
#
_cell.length_a   1.000
_cell.length_b   1.000
_cell.length_c   1.000
_cell.angle_alpha   90.00
_cell.angle_beta   90.00
_cell.angle_gamma   90.00
#
_symmetry.space_group_name_H-M   'P 1'
#
loop_
_entity.id
_entity.type
_entity.pdbx_description
1 polymer ?
#
loop_
_entity_poly.entity_id
_entity_poly.type
_entity_poly.pdbx_seq_one_letter_code
_entity_poly.pdbx_strand_id
1 'polypeptide(L)'
;HKSNVLMAFTIVPVRLQSSQPVSAARLPCRVKVSAGRRYAWCACGHSKKQPFCDGAHKASAPDISPLRFTPDKDQTVLLCACKQTKNAPYCDGSHFKNSTFFQNPAIFLKLFHKIFPN
;
A
#
# COMPACT_ATOMS: atom_id res chain seq x y z
N HIS A 1 -12.86 3.23 -59.72
CA HIS A 1 -13.27 2.89 -58.35
C HIS A 1 -12.06 2.88 -57.43
N LYS A 2 -11.83 3.95 -56.67
CA LYS A 2 -10.78 4.01 -55.63
C LYS A 2 -11.48 4.00 -54.28
N SER A 3 -11.41 2.87 -53.58
CA SER A 3 -12.02 2.69 -52.27
C SER A 3 -11.24 3.49 -51.23
N ASN A 4 -11.92 4.49 -50.65
CA ASN A 4 -11.41 5.37 -49.62
C ASN A 4 -11.57 4.65 -48.27
N VAL A 5 -10.50 3.99 -47.79
CA VAL A 5 -10.51 3.31 -46.49
C VAL A 5 -10.13 4.34 -45.43
N LEU A 6 -11.13 4.92 -44.76
CA LEU A 6 -10.94 5.72 -43.56
C LEU A 6 -10.46 4.80 -42.42
N MET A 7 -9.18 4.86 -42.08
CA MET A 7 -8.65 4.19 -40.89
C MET A 7 -9.10 4.96 -39.65
N ALA A 8 -10.11 4.44 -38.95
CA ALA A 8 -10.56 4.97 -37.67
C ALA A 8 -9.52 4.65 -36.58
N PHE A 9 -8.64 5.61 -36.27
CA PHE A 9 -7.78 5.52 -35.09
C PHE A 9 -8.63 5.74 -33.83
N THR A 10 -9.07 4.65 -33.19
CA THR A 10 -9.63 4.73 -31.84
C THR A 10 -8.56 5.21 -30.87
N ILE A 11 -8.72 6.42 -30.33
CA ILE A 11 -7.93 6.93 -29.20
C ILE A 11 -8.26 6.03 -28.00
N VAL A 12 -7.43 5.01 -27.74
CA VAL A 12 -7.51 4.24 -26.50
C VAL A 12 -7.01 5.15 -25.39
N PRO A 13 -7.81 5.49 -24.36
CA PRO A 13 -7.30 6.24 -23.22
C PRO A 13 -6.25 5.37 -22.53
N VAL A 14 -4.96 5.73 -22.69
CA VAL A 14 -3.87 5.10 -21.96
C VAL A 14 -4.07 5.42 -20.49
N ARG A 15 -4.64 4.46 -19.74
CA ARG A 15 -4.72 4.58 -18.28
C ARG A 15 -3.28 4.56 -17.75
N LEU A 16 -2.89 5.63 -17.05
CA LEU A 16 -1.61 5.70 -16.33
C LEU A 16 -1.54 4.57 -15.30
N GLN A 17 -0.91 3.46 -15.67
CA GLN A 17 -0.68 2.30 -14.82
C GLN A 17 0.69 2.46 -14.14
N SER A 18 0.76 2.22 -12.83
CA SER A 18 2.00 2.27 -12.06
C SER A 18 2.63 0.88 -11.96
N SER A 19 3.90 0.76 -12.33
CA SER A 19 4.71 -0.44 -12.13
C SER A 19 5.33 -0.53 -10.73
N GLN A 20 5.19 0.51 -9.90
CA GLN A 20 5.73 0.60 -8.55
C GLN A 20 4.63 0.89 -7.53
N PRO A 21 4.75 0.38 -6.29
CA PRO A 21 3.79 0.66 -5.24
C PRO A 21 3.88 2.12 -4.80
N VAL A 22 2.74 2.73 -4.50
CA VAL A 22 2.67 4.07 -3.93
C VAL A 22 2.43 4.03 -2.43
N SER A 23 3.02 4.98 -1.70
CA SER A 23 2.77 5.10 -0.26
C SER A 23 1.36 5.61 -0.02
N ALA A 24 0.50 4.79 0.59
CA ALA A 24 -0.87 5.18 0.91
C ALA A 24 -0.97 6.05 2.17
N ALA A 25 -0.07 5.83 3.13
CA ALA A 25 0.11 6.71 4.29
C ALA A 25 1.52 6.59 4.85
N ARG A 26 1.98 7.63 5.56
CA ARG A 26 3.31 7.65 6.19
C ARG A 26 3.40 6.78 7.44
N LEU A 27 2.31 6.59 8.17
CA LEU A 27 2.26 5.79 9.40
C LEU A 27 1.51 4.47 9.15
N PRO A 28 1.79 3.40 9.92
CA PRO A 28 1.08 2.13 9.77
C PRO A 28 -0.37 2.22 10.25
N CYS A 29 -1.20 1.32 9.74
CA CYS A 29 -2.58 1.17 10.19
C CYS A 29 -2.64 0.17 11.35
N ARG A 30 -3.15 0.60 12.51
CA ARG A 30 -3.45 -0.29 13.65
C ARG A 30 -4.78 -1.01 13.40
N VAL A 31 -4.76 -2.34 13.32
CA VAL A 31 -5.94 -3.14 12.96
C VAL A 31 -6.07 -4.35 13.88
N LYS A 32 -7.29 -4.63 14.34
CA LYS A 32 -7.64 -5.90 14.99
C LYS A 32 -7.84 -6.97 13.92
N VAL A 33 -7.08 -8.05 14.01
CA VAL A 33 -7.19 -9.20 13.11
C VAL A 33 -7.64 -10.43 13.90
N SER A 34 -8.42 -11.29 13.25
CA SER A 34 -8.98 -12.50 13.85
C SER A 34 -8.28 -13.76 13.34
N ALA A 35 -8.08 -14.73 14.22
CA ALA A 35 -7.52 -16.04 13.93
C ALA A 35 -8.31 -16.75 12.82
N GLY A 36 -7.62 -17.39 11.88
CA GLY A 36 -8.23 -18.14 10.79
C GLY A 36 -8.94 -17.30 9.73
N ARG A 37 -9.13 -15.99 9.95
CA ARG A 37 -9.76 -15.10 8.96
C ARG A 37 -8.75 -14.71 7.88
N ARG A 38 -9.16 -14.84 6.62
CA ARG A 38 -8.35 -14.46 5.46
C ARG A 38 -8.45 -12.96 5.20
N TYR A 39 -7.30 -12.32 5.08
CA TYR A 39 -7.18 -10.91 4.72
C TYR A 39 -6.38 -10.76 3.42
N ALA A 40 -6.62 -9.66 2.71
CA ALA A 40 -5.83 -9.28 1.54
C ALA A 40 -5.25 -7.89 1.79
N TRP A 41 -3.96 -7.80 2.09
CA TRP A 41 -3.25 -6.54 2.27
C TRP A 41 -3.01 -5.86 0.92
N CYS A 42 -3.27 -4.55 0.85
CA CYS A 42 -3.01 -3.76 -0.35
C CYS A 42 -1.51 -3.54 -0.52
N ALA A 43 -0.91 -4.16 -1.54
CA ALA A 43 0.50 -3.97 -1.88
C ALA A 43 0.74 -2.75 -2.78
N CYS A 44 -0.21 -2.38 -3.65
CA CYS A 44 -0.02 -1.32 -4.65
C CYS A 44 -0.17 0.11 -4.12
N GLY A 45 -0.86 0.32 -3.00
CA GLY A 45 -1.12 1.64 -2.43
C GLY A 45 -2.40 2.34 -2.90
N HIS A 46 -3.03 1.91 -3.99
CA HIS A 46 -4.19 2.58 -4.59
C HIS A 46 -5.56 2.24 -3.98
N SER A 47 -5.62 1.33 -3.01
CA SER A 47 -6.89 0.98 -2.36
C SER A 47 -7.46 2.15 -1.57
N LYS A 48 -8.78 2.37 -1.68
CA LYS A 48 -9.55 3.30 -0.85
C LYS A 48 -9.93 2.70 0.51
N LYS A 49 -9.73 1.39 0.70
CA LYS A 49 -10.01 0.64 1.94
C LYS A 49 -8.72 0.20 2.64
N GLN A 50 -7.71 1.07 2.70
CA GLN A 50 -6.45 0.78 3.39
C GLN A 50 -6.69 0.30 4.83
N PRO A 51 -5.90 -0.67 5.33
CA PRO A 51 -4.72 -1.27 4.69
C PRO A 51 -5.05 -2.44 3.73
N PHE A 52 -6.33 -2.74 3.50
CA PHE A 52 -6.77 -3.90 2.74
C PHE A 52 -7.02 -3.58 1.27
N CYS A 53 -6.97 -4.60 0.43
CA CYS A 53 -7.24 -4.50 -0.99
C CYS A 53 -8.74 -4.38 -1.28
N ASP A 54 -9.11 -3.45 -2.15
CA ASP A 54 -10.47 -3.24 -2.66
C ASP A 54 -10.62 -3.56 -4.16
N GLY A 55 -9.53 -3.96 -4.82
CA GLY A 55 -9.50 -4.28 -6.25
C GLY A 55 -8.93 -3.17 -7.14
N ALA A 56 -8.62 -1.98 -6.61
CA ALA A 56 -8.08 -0.86 -7.39
C ALA A 56 -6.78 -1.20 -8.16
N HIS A 57 -5.99 -2.17 -7.68
CA HIS A 57 -4.77 -2.63 -8.35
C HIS A 57 -5.03 -3.07 -9.80
N LYS A 58 -6.18 -3.66 -10.13
CA LYS A 58 -6.47 -4.11 -11.50
C LYS A 58 -6.45 -2.98 -12.53
N ALA A 59 -6.83 -1.78 -12.12
CA ALA A 59 -6.85 -0.61 -13.01
C ALA A 59 -5.59 0.23 -12.88
N SER A 60 -5.07 0.40 -11.66
CA SER A 60 -3.98 1.35 -11.38
C SER A 60 -2.58 0.71 -11.35
N ALA A 61 -2.47 -0.58 -11.04
CA ALA A 61 -1.20 -1.29 -10.87
C ALA A 61 -1.37 -2.80 -11.15
N PRO A 62 -1.65 -3.19 -12.42
CA PRO A 62 -2.08 -4.55 -12.76
C PRO A 62 -1.04 -5.62 -12.41
N ASP A 63 0.25 -5.26 -12.40
CA ASP A 63 1.36 -6.16 -12.07
C ASP A 63 1.59 -6.34 -10.57
N ILE A 64 0.87 -5.59 -9.71
CA ILE A 64 1.03 -5.64 -8.25
C ILE A 64 -0.19 -6.30 -7.61
N SER A 65 -0.04 -7.58 -7.29
CA SER A 65 -1.07 -8.35 -6.60
C SER A 65 -1.10 -8.10 -5.09
N PRO A 66 -2.28 -8.13 -4.44
CA PRO A 66 -2.39 -8.02 -2.99
C PRO A 66 -1.82 -9.26 -2.28
N LEU A 67 -1.20 -9.06 -1.13
CA LEU A 67 -0.69 -10.16 -0.31
C LEU A 67 -1.83 -10.74 0.53
N ARG A 68 -2.10 -12.04 0.41
CA ARG A 68 -3.07 -12.75 1.24
C ARG A 68 -2.39 -13.29 2.48
N PHE A 69 -3.01 -13.12 3.65
CA PHE A 69 -2.51 -13.69 4.90
C PHE A 69 -3.67 -14.10 5.80
N THR A 70 -3.38 -15.01 6.73
CA THR A 70 -4.32 -15.54 7.72
C THR A 70 -3.60 -15.50 9.08
N PRO A 71 -4.05 -14.69 10.04
CA PRO A 71 -3.48 -14.70 11.39
C PRO A 71 -3.79 -16.00 12.12
N ASP A 72 -2.87 -16.47 12.95
CA ASP A 72 -3.08 -17.65 13.81
C ASP A 72 -3.81 -17.32 15.12
N LYS A 73 -3.82 -16.04 15.52
CA LYS A 73 -4.39 -15.56 16.78
C LYS A 73 -5.16 -14.26 16.56
N ASP A 74 -6.13 -14.02 17.44
CA ASP A 74 -6.79 -12.73 17.58
C ASP A 74 -5.80 -11.74 18.19
N GLN A 75 -5.48 -10.67 17.46
CA GLN A 75 -4.49 -9.69 17.92
C GLN A 75 -4.66 -8.34 17.23
N THR A 76 -4.12 -7.30 17.85
CA THR A 76 -3.97 -5.99 17.22
C THR A 76 -2.59 -5.90 16.60
N VAL A 77 -2.51 -5.64 15.29
CA VAL A 77 -1.26 -5.55 14.54
C VAL A 77 -1.11 -4.19 13.87
N LEU A 78 0.12 -3.85 13.50
CA LEU A 78 0.43 -2.69 12.67
C LEU A 78 0.70 -3.16 11.24
N LEU A 79 -0.24 -2.87 10.32
CA LEU A 79 -0.08 -3.17 8.91
C LEU A 79 0.57 -2.00 8.16
N CYS A 80 1.44 -2.33 7.22
CA CYS A 80 2.18 -1.33 6.46
C CYS A 80 1.26 -0.53 5.53
N ALA A 81 1.30 0.80 5.63
CA ALA A 81 0.61 1.70 4.72
C ALA A 81 1.54 2.39 3.71
N CYS A 82 2.84 2.47 3.97
CA CYS A 82 3.82 3.12 3.07
C CYS A 82 4.26 2.23 1.90
N LYS A 83 3.98 0.93 1.98
CA LYS A 83 4.31 -0.11 0.97
C LYS A 83 5.81 -0.34 0.73
N GLN A 84 6.65 0.14 1.64
CA GLN A 84 8.11 -0.04 1.62
C GLN A 84 8.61 -1.04 2.67
N THR A 85 7.71 -1.74 3.36
CA THR A 85 8.09 -2.74 4.35
C THR A 85 8.81 -3.92 3.69
N LYS A 86 9.85 -4.42 4.35
CA LYS A 86 10.49 -5.70 4.01
C LYS A 86 9.88 -6.89 4.75
N ASN A 87 8.96 -6.61 5.69
CA ASN A 87 8.25 -7.61 6.49
C ASN A 87 6.74 -7.59 6.19
N ALA A 88 6.37 -7.61 4.92
CA ALA A 88 4.96 -7.55 4.52
C ALA A 88 4.15 -8.71 5.13
N PRO A 89 2.90 -8.47 5.59
CA PRO A 89 2.13 -7.23 5.50
C PRO A 89 2.38 -6.23 6.65
N TYR A 90 3.27 -6.57 7.58
CA TYR A 90 3.49 -5.84 8.82
C TYR A 90 4.40 -4.62 8.64
N CYS A 91 4.27 -3.67 9.55
CA CYS A 91 5.16 -2.51 9.62
C CYS A 91 6.51 -2.89 10.22
N ASP A 92 7.60 -2.48 9.56
CA ASP A 92 9.00 -2.67 10.00
C ASP A 92 9.73 -1.33 10.24
N GLY A 93 8.99 -0.21 10.22
CA GLY A 93 9.58 1.13 10.35
C GLY A 93 10.23 1.69 9.08
N SER A 94 10.21 0.99 7.94
CA SER A 94 10.84 1.48 6.69
C SER A 94 10.32 2.85 6.23
N HIS A 95 9.11 3.26 6.66
CA HIS A 95 8.55 4.59 6.40
C HIS A 95 9.32 5.77 7.03
N PHE A 96 10.29 5.52 7.91
CA PHE A 96 11.15 6.56 8.48
C PHE A 96 12.36 6.89 7.58
N LYS A 97 12.76 5.97 6.69
CA LYS A 97 13.99 6.10 5.89
C LYS A 97 13.96 7.28 4.90
N ASN A 98 12.78 7.61 4.38
CA ASN A 98 12.61 8.70 3.41
C ASN A 98 12.28 10.04 4.08
N SER A 99 12.46 10.18 5.40
CA SER A 99 12.26 11.44 6.08
C SER A 99 13.54 12.00 6.67
N THR A 100 13.97 13.11 6.09
CA THR A 100 15.08 13.98 6.53
C THR A 100 15.08 14.31 8.03
N PHE A 101 13.92 14.20 8.68
CA PHE A 101 13.72 14.51 10.10
C PHE A 101 14.29 13.45 11.08
N PHE A 102 14.46 12.20 10.64
CA PHE A 102 14.91 11.10 11.52
C PHE A 102 16.42 10.91 11.60
N GLN A 103 17.19 11.76 10.92
CA GLN A 103 18.62 11.90 11.18
C GLN A 103 18.90 12.52 12.57
N ASN A 104 17.87 13.05 13.25
CA ASN A 104 17.99 13.59 14.60
C ASN A 104 17.39 12.64 15.66
N PRO A 105 18.22 11.92 16.44
CA PRO A 105 17.75 10.93 17.42
C PRO A 105 16.90 11.54 18.55
N ALA A 106 17.08 12.82 18.89
CA ALA A 106 16.28 13.49 19.91
C ALA A 106 14.83 13.73 19.45
N ILE A 107 14.62 13.91 18.15
CA ILE A 107 13.27 14.08 17.59
C ILE A 107 12.55 12.73 17.46
N PHE A 108 13.27 11.66 17.09
CA PHE A 108 12.73 10.30 17.07
C PHE A 108 12.15 9.91 18.44
N LEU A 109 12.89 10.13 19.52
CA LEU A 109 12.46 9.75 20.87
C LEU A 109 11.20 10.53 21.31
N LYS A 110 11.16 11.84 21.05
CA LYS A 110 9.97 12.66 21.35
C LYS A 110 8.73 12.22 20.57
N LEU A 111 8.89 11.85 19.31
CA LEU A 111 7.78 11.40 18.48
C LEU A 111 7.33 9.98 18.86
N PHE A 112 8.27 9.09 19.19
CA PHE A 112 7.98 7.72 19.63
C PHE A 112 7.10 7.70 20.88
N HIS A 113 7.45 8.49 21.91
CA HIS A 113 6.64 8.61 23.13
C HIS A 113 5.26 9.23 22.88
N LYS A 114 5.12 10.04 21.84
CA LYS A 114 3.82 10.65 21.46
C LYS A 114 2.91 9.68 20.69
N ILE A 115 3.49 8.76 19.92
CA ILE A 115 2.75 7.78 19.10
C ILE A 115 2.47 6.48 19.89
N PHE A 116 3.37 6.11 20.80
CA PHE A 116 3.25 4.99 21.71
C PHE A 116 3.30 5.50 23.16
N PRO A 117 2.26 6.21 23.63
CA PRO A 117 2.13 6.44 25.07
C PRO A 117 1.93 5.10 25.77
N ASN A 118 2.58 4.93 26.92
CA ASN A 118 2.41 3.78 27.82
C ASN A 118 0.93 3.50 28.10
#